data_AF-A0A353ZMS5-F1
#
_entry.id   AF-A0A353ZMS5-F1
#
_cell.length_a   1.000
_cell.length_b   1.000
_cell.length_c   1.000
_cell.angle_alpha   90.00
_cell.angle_beta   90.00
_cell.angle_gamma   90.00
#
_symmetry.space_group_name_H-M   'P 1'
#
loop_
_entity.id
_entity.type
_entity.pdbx_description
1 polymer ?
#
loop_
_entity_poly.entity_id
_entity_poly.type
_entity_poly.pdbx_seq_one_letter_code
_entity_poly.pdbx_strand_id
1 'polypeptide(L)' 'MEVWPGTAYPLGATFDGTGTNFALFSEHAEKVELCLFDDDGGEARFRL' A
#
# COMPACT_ATOMS: atom_id res chain seq x y z
N MET A 1 3.56 13.15 2.31
CA MET A 1 3.44 11.76 2.80
C MET A 1 4.77 11.08 2.54
N GLU A 2 5.40 10.54 3.57
CA GLU A 2 6.65 9.79 3.45
C GLU A 2 6.30 8.31 3.23
N VAL A 3 7.01 7.64 2.32
CA VAL A 3 6.79 6.21 2.03
C VAL A 3 7.95 5.42 2.63
N TRP A 4 7.62 4.38 3.39
CA TRP A 4 8.59 3.46 3.98
C TRP A 4 8.58 2.10 3.29
N PRO A 5 9.69 1.34 3.33
CA PRO A 5 9.77 0.04 2.65
C PRO A 5 8.78 -1.03 3.12
N GLY A 6 8.24 -0.91 4.35
CA GLY A 6 7.30 -1.86 4.93
C GLY A 6 7.90 -3.25 5.21
N THR A 7 7.02 -4.24 5.40
CA THR A 7 7.36 -5.66 5.57
C THR A 7 6.50 -6.54 4.65
N ALA A 8 7.07 -7.63 4.15
CA ALA A 8 6.36 -8.55 3.24
C ALA A 8 5.21 -9.34 3.89
N TYR A 9 5.10 -9.32 5.22
CA TYR A 9 4.07 -10.02 5.98
C TYR A 9 3.63 -9.20 7.22
N PRO A 10 2.39 -9.41 7.70
CA PRO A 10 1.34 -10.26 7.11
C PRO A 10 0.79 -9.65 5.81
N LEU A 11 0.23 -10.49 4.93
CA LEU A 11 -0.44 -10.02 3.71
C LEU A 11 -1.66 -9.17 4.06
N GLY A 12 -1.95 -8.18 3.22
CA GLY A 12 -3.03 -7.22 3.38
C GLY A 12 -2.55 -5.86 3.89
N ALA A 13 -3.48 -5.10 4.45
CA ALA A 13 -3.23 -3.80 5.06
C ALA A 13 -3.23 -3.95 6.58
N THR A 14 -2.13 -3.60 7.25
CA THR A 14 -2.00 -3.68 8.71
C THR A 14 -1.61 -2.33 9.28
N PHE A 15 -2.41 -1.80 10.19
CA PHE A 15 -2.11 -0.56 10.91
C PHE A 15 -1.30 -0.86 12.18
N ASP A 16 -0.18 -0.17 12.37
CA ASP A 16 0.73 -0.38 13.51
C ASP A 16 0.66 0.72 14.59
N GLY A 17 -0.24 1.69 14.43
CA GLY A 17 -0.37 2.85 15.32
C GLY A 17 0.29 4.12 14.78
N THR A 18 1.21 4.00 13.83
CA THR A 18 1.94 5.13 13.20
C THR A 18 1.73 5.20 11.69
N GLY A 19 1.39 4.08 11.06
CA GLY A 19 1.09 3.99 9.64
C GLY A 19 0.48 2.64 9.27
N THR A 20 0.22 2.45 7.98
CA THR A 20 -0.32 1.21 7.44
C THR A 20 0.72 0.52 6.55
N ASN A 21 1.09 -0.70 6.91
CA ASN A 21 1.87 -1.58 6.05
C ASN A 21 0.95 -2.28 5.03
N PHE A 22 1.30 -2.22 3.76
CA PHE A 22 0.62 -2.94 2.69
C PHE A 22 1.53 -4.04 2.14
N ALA A 23 1.09 -5.29 2.22
CA ALA A 23 1.80 -6.42 1.65
C ALA A 23 0.88 -7.23 0.74
N LEU A 24 1.32 -7.49 -0.48
CA LEU A 24 0.57 -8.24 -1.48
C LEU A 24 1.50 -9.29 -2.09
N PHE A 25 0.94 -10.46 -2.37
CA PHE A 25 1.60 -11.45 -3.22
C PHE A 25 1.01 -11.40 -4.63
N SER A 26 1.87 -11.45 -5.64
CA SER A 26 1.48 -11.72 -7.01
C SER A 26 2.53 -12.60 -7.68
N GLU A 27 2.09 -13.71 -8.27
CA GLU A 27 2.98 -14.62 -9.02
C GLU A 27 3.42 -14.05 -10.37
N HIS A 28 2.62 -13.14 -10.94
CA HIS A 28 2.76 -12.72 -12.34
C HIS A 28 2.69 -11.21 -12.57
N ALA A 29 2.50 -10.38 -11.53
CA ALA A 29 2.44 -8.93 -11.74
C ALA A 29 3.80 -8.36 -12.15
N GLU A 30 3.79 -7.55 -13.21
CA GLU A 30 4.96 -6.77 -13.64
C GLU A 30 5.08 -5.44 -12.88
N LYS A 31 3.98 -4.97 -12.27
CA LYS A 31 3.89 -3.75 -11.48
C LYS A 31 2.69 -3.82 -10.54
N VAL A 32 2.84 -3.25 -9.35
CA VAL A 32 1.75 -3.05 -8.38
C VAL A 32 1.66 -1.57 -8.01
N GLU A 33 0.43 -1.05 -7.88
CA GLU A 33 0.16 0.30 -7.39
C GLU A 33 -0.82 0.26 -6.22
N LEU A 34 -0.51 1.00 -5.16
CA LEU A 34 -1.44 1.33 -4.09
C LEU A 34 -2.20 2.61 -4.47
N CYS A 35 -3.51 2.51 -4.57
CA CYS A 35 -4.40 3.65 -4.79
C CYS A 35 -5.10 4.02 -3.47
N LEU A 36 -4.90 5.25 -3.01
CA LEU A 36 -5.59 5.81 -1.85
C LEU A 36 -6.63 6.81 -2.34
N PHE A 37 -7.81 6.77 -1.74
CA PHE A 37 -8.94 7.63 -2.07
C PHE A 37 -9.33 8.46 -0.86
N ASP A 38 -9.60 9.75 -1.08
CA ASP A 38 -10.19 10.63 -0.06
C ASP A 38 -11.72 10.74 -0.21
N ASP A 39 -12.36 11.40 0.76
CA ASP A 39 -13.82 11.56 0.80
C ASP A 39 -14.38 12.46 -0.32
N ASP A 40 -13.53 13.30 -0.94
CA ASP A 40 -13.87 14.15 -2.08
C ASP A 40 -13.70 13.41 -3.42
N GLY A 41 -13.25 12.15 -3.39
CA GLY A 41 -13.02 11.30 -4.57
C GLY A 41 -11.65 11.51 -5.22
N GLY A 42 -10.73 12.21 -4.58
CA GLY A 42 -9.35 12.34 -5.02
C GLY A 42 -8.62 11.00 -4.95
N GLU A 43 -7.76 10.74 -5.92
CA GLU A 43 -6.94 9.51 -6.00
C GLU A 43 -5.45 9.86 -5.93
N ALA A 44 -4.72 9.18 -5.04
CA ALA A 44 -3.26 9.19 -5.00
C ALA A 44 -2.71 7.77 -5.26
N ARG A 45 -1.72 7.66 -6.16
CA ARG A 45 -1.12 6.38 -6.57
C ARG A 45 0.34 6.28 -6.11
N PHE A 46 0.70 5.14 -5.54
CA PHE A 46 2.05 4.83 -5.07
C PHE A 46 2.50 3.49 -5.66
N ARG A 47 3.75 3.40 -6.13
CA ARG A 47 4.31 2.12 -6.58
C ARG A 47 4.74 1.30 -5.36
N LEU A 48 4.28 0.05 -5.30
CA LEU A 48 4.75 -0.97 -4.36
C LEU A 48 5.89 -1.79 -4.97
#